data_AF-A0A1V4X9X6-F1
#
_entry.id   AF-A0A1V4X9X6-F1
#
_cell.length_a   1.000
_cell.length_b   1.000
_cell.length_c   1.000
_cell.angle_alpha   90.00
_cell.angle_beta   90.00
_cell.angle_gamma   90.00
#
_symmetry.space_group_name_H-M   'P 1'
#
loop_
_entity.id
_entity.type
_entity.pdbx_description
1 polymer ?
#
loop_
_entity_poly.entity_id
_entity_poly.type
_entity_poly.pdbx_seq_one_letter_code
_entity_poly.pdbx_strand_id
1 'polypeptide(L)' 'MIVTDGKEFCQVCRKKKSVVLCDGCSIHLCTDCRRWDLWGYGCGHVDTKSFCAACHADPAVNPYGGDHGE' A
#
# COMPACT_ATOMS: atom_id res chain seq x y z
N MET A 1 -1.08 -7.44 3.77
CA MET A 1 -2.12 -7.15 2.77
C MET A 1 -3.49 -7.63 3.20
N ILE A 2 -4.45 -6.71 3.33
CA ILE A 2 -5.87 -7.02 3.57
C ILE A 2 -6.68 -6.57 2.34
N VAL A 3 -7.31 -7.52 1.64
CA VAL A 3 -8.20 -7.25 0.51
C VAL A 3 -9.59 -6.87 1.04
N THR A 4 -10.20 -5.84 0.47
CA THR A 4 -11.53 -5.36 0.88
C THR A 4 -12.63 -5.95 0.01
N ASP A 5 -13.84 -6.08 0.54
CA ASP A 5 -15.00 -6.62 -0.19
C ASP A 5 -15.60 -5.67 -1.27
N GLY A 6 -15.04 -4.47 -1.42
CA GLY A 6 -15.42 -3.51 -2.46
C GLY A 6 -16.64 -2.63 -2.15
N LYS A 7 -17.18 -2.67 -0.93
CA LYS A 7 -18.27 -1.76 -0.51
C LYS A 7 -17.81 -0.32 -0.33
N GLU A 8 -16.64 -0.12 0.29
CA GLU A 8 -16.12 1.22 0.57
C GLU A 8 -15.47 1.89 -0.64
N PHE A 9 -15.50 3.22 -0.68
CA PHE A 9 -14.76 4.00 -1.68
C PHE A 9 -13.33 4.27 -1.23
N CYS A 10 -12.41 4.41 -2.19
CA CYS A 10 -11.04 4.81 -1.89
C CYS A 10 -11.02 6.13 -1.12
N GLN A 11 -10.38 6.14 0.04
CA GLN A 11 -10.31 7.30 0.92
C GLN A 11 -9.33 8.38 0.41
N VAL A 12 -8.50 8.08 -0.61
CA VAL A 12 -7.60 9.05 -1.25
C VAL A 12 -8.32 9.83 -2.37
N CYS A 13 -8.81 9.13 -3.41
CA CYS A 13 -9.40 9.81 -4.57
C CYS A 13 -10.92 9.93 -4.52
N ARG A 14 -11.62 9.13 -3.69
CA ARG A 14 -13.10 9.02 -3.60
C ARG A 14 -13.82 8.69 -4.92
N LYS A 15 -13.10 8.33 -5.99
CA LYS A 15 -13.67 8.06 -7.33
C LYS A 15 -14.00 6.59 -7.59
N LYS A 16 -13.19 5.67 -7.04
CA LYS A 16 -13.27 4.22 -7.29
C LYS A 16 -13.51 3.46 -5.99
N LYS A 17 -14.10 2.26 -6.09
CA LYS A 17 -14.22 1.34 -4.96
C LYS A 17 -12.84 0.88 -4.48
N SER A 18 -12.74 0.66 -3.18
CA SER A 18 -11.58 0.09 -2.53
C SER A 18 -11.38 -1.36 -2.96
N VAL A 19 -10.12 -1.77 -3.10
CA VAL A 19 -9.75 -3.18 -3.31
C VAL A 19 -8.83 -3.69 -2.21
N VAL A 20 -8.21 -2.80 -1.43
CA VAL A 20 -7.21 -3.16 -0.43
C VAL A 20 -7.13 -2.08 0.65
N LEU A 21 -6.70 -2.45 1.86
CA LEU A 21 -6.31 -1.49 2.89
C LEU A 21 -4.82 -1.15 2.80
N CYS A 22 -4.47 0.08 3.14
CA CYS A 22 -3.08 0.48 3.35
C CYS A 22 -2.48 -0.31 4.53
N ASP A 23 -1.37 -1.02 4.31
CA ASP A 23 -0.65 -1.76 5.35
C ASP A 23 0.00 -0.82 6.40
N GLY A 24 0.14 0.48 6.11
CA GLY A 24 0.71 1.47 7.03
C GLY A 24 -0.31 2.23 7.90
N CYS A 25 -1.49 2.56 7.36
CA CYS A 25 -2.49 3.40 8.06
C CYS A 25 -3.93 2.90 7.94
N SER A 26 -4.14 1.72 7.35
CA SER A 26 -5.43 1.03 7.25
C SER A 26 -6.54 1.75 6.48
N ILE A 27 -6.23 2.81 5.73
CA ILE A 27 -7.23 3.45 4.85
C ILE A 27 -7.53 2.60 3.61
N HIS A 28 -8.74 2.75 3.07
CA HIS A 28 -9.23 2.09 1.88
C HIS A 28 -8.61 2.65 0.59
N LEU A 29 -8.03 1.79 -0.25
CA LEU A 29 -7.32 2.16 -1.47
C LEU A 29 -7.93 1.46 -2.69
N CYS A 30 -8.14 2.22 -3.77
CA CYS A 30 -8.44 1.64 -5.08
C CYS A 30 -7.16 1.18 -5.79
N THR A 31 -7.35 0.57 -6.96
CA THR A 31 -6.27 0.09 -7.83
C THR A 31 -5.24 1.15 -8.21
N ASP A 32 -5.64 2.42 -8.29
CA ASP A 32 -4.79 3.50 -8.78
C ASP A 32 -4.05 4.22 -7.64
N CYS A 33 -4.67 4.30 -6.46
CA CYS A 33 -4.13 5.02 -5.31
C CYS A 33 -3.24 4.14 -4.42
N ARG A 34 -3.20 2.82 -4.69
CA ARG A 34 -2.29 1.91 -4.01
C ARG A 34 -0.92 1.89 -4.68
N ARG A 35 0.12 1.82 -3.86
CA ARG A 35 1.49 1.46 -4.24
C ARG A 35 1.80 0.08 -3.71
N TRP A 36 2.64 -0.64 -4.43
CA TRP A 36 3.05 -2.00 -4.10
C TRP A 36 4.51 -2.01 -3.70
N ASP A 37 4.84 -2.81 -2.70
CA ASP A 37 6.21 -3.06 -2.30
C ASP A 37 6.39 -4.55 -1.95
N LEU A 38 7.63 -5.02 -2.03
CA LEU A 38 8.01 -6.39 -1.76
C LEU A 38 9.02 -6.40 -0.61
N TRP A 39 8.57 -6.85 0.55
CA TRP A 39 9.42 -6.92 1.74
C TRP A 39 10.07 -8.28 1.80
N GLY A 40 11.32 -8.35 1.34
CA GLY A 40 12.14 -9.55 1.42
C GLY A 40 12.68 -9.76 2.83
N TYR A 41 12.61 -11.00 3.33
CA TYR A 41 13.21 -11.40 4.59
C TYR A 41 13.68 -12.87 4.56
N GLY A 42 14.66 -13.20 5.41
CA GLY A 42 15.23 -14.54 5.47
C GLY A 42 15.79 -15.03 4.12
N CYS A 43 15.80 -16.35 3.92
CA CYS A 43 16.21 -16.96 2.66
C CYS A 43 14.99 -17.21 1.78
N GLY A 44 14.70 -16.28 0.87
CA GLY A 44 13.70 -16.46 -0.18
C GLY A 44 12.24 -16.18 0.23
N HIS A 45 11.98 -15.58 1.38
CA HIS A 45 10.63 -15.13 1.73
C HIS A 45 10.40 -13.68 1.31
N VAL A 46 9.20 -13.42 0.83
CA VAL A 46 8.77 -12.08 0.41
C VAL A 46 7.32 -11.86 0.81
N ASP A 47 7.06 -10.73 1.45
CA ASP A 47 5.71 -10.26 1.72
C ASP A 47 5.35 -9.17 0.72
N THR A 48 4.19 -9.32 0.04
CA THR A 48 3.63 -8.23 -0.74
C THR A 48 2.90 -7.25 0.18
N LYS A 49 3.30 -5.98 0.15
CA LYS A 49 2.69 -4.89 0.91
C LYS A 49 1.99 -3.90 -0.02
N SER A 50 0.94 -3.26 0.46
CA SER A 50 0.27 -2.17 -0.23
C SER A 50 0.12 -0.93 0.61
N PHE A 51 0.53 0.21 0.07
CA PHE A 51 0.56 1.49 0.78
C PHE A 51 -0.19 2.58 0.03
N CYS A 52 -0.66 3.60 0.76
CA CYS A 52 -0.99 4.88 0.16
C CYS A 52 0.31 5.64 -0.17
N ALA A 53 0.25 6.69 -0.98
CA ALA A 53 1.45 7.44 -1.37
C ALA A 53 2.27 7.95 -0.17
N ALA A 54 1.60 8.44 0.90
CA ALA A 54 2.27 8.93 2.09
C ALA A 54 3.00 7.81 2.85
N CYS A 55 2.32 6.70 3.14
CA CYS A 55 2.94 5.56 3.84
C CYS A 55 4.02 4.87 2.99
N HIS A 56 3.92 4.94 1.67
CA HIS A 56 4.94 4.39 0.78
C HIS A 56 6.25 5.18 0.84
N ALA A 57 6.16 6.51 0.99
CA ALA A 57 7.30 7.42 1.03
C ALA A 57 7.86 7.66 2.44
N ASP A 58 7.15 7.22 3.48
CA ASP A 58 7.60 7.35 4.86
C ASP A 58 8.52 6.17 5.24
N PRO A 59 9.84 6.36 5.41
CA PRO A 59 10.78 5.27 5.72
C PRO A 59 10.55 4.67 7.12
N ALA A 60 9.83 5.35 8.02
CA ALA A 60 9.45 4.78 9.30
C ALA A 60 8.30 3.76 9.17
N VAL A 61 7.52 3.85 8.10
CA VAL A 61 6.40 2.94 7.79
C VAL A 61 6.79 1.91 6.73
N ASN A 62 7.45 2.35 5.66
CA ASN A 62 7.96 1.53 4.58
C ASN A 62 9.50 1.65 4.48
N PRO A 63 10.26 0.85 5.25
CA PRO A 63 11.73 0.90 5.20
C PRO A 63 12.32 0.38 3.88
N TYR A 64 11.51 -0.27 3.04
CA TYR A 64 11.85 -0.69 1.68
C TYR A 64 11.46 0.37 0.63
N GLY A 65 10.69 1.39 1.06
CA GLY A 65 10.25 2.50 0.25
C GLY A 65 11.39 3.45 -0.03
N GLY A 66 12.00 3.32 -1.19
CA GLY A 66 12.90 4.33 -1.72
C GLY A 66 12.11 5.39 -2.51
N ASP A 67 12.28 6.67 -2.17
CA ASP A 67 12.34 7.70 -3.20
C ASP A 67 13.67 7.46 -3.94
N HIS A 68 13.66 6.47 -4.84
CA HIS A 68 14.72 6.38 -5.83
C HIS A 68 14.47 7.53 -6.78
N GLY A 69 15.06 8.69 -6.47
CA GLY A 69 15.14 9.81 -7.38
C GLY A 69 15.85 9.34 -8.64
N GLU A 70 15.07 8.93 -9.63
CA GLU A 70 15.43 8.75 -11.03
C GLU A 70 14.85 9.88 -11.87
#